data_AF-A0A9N8PEZ4-F1
#
_entry.id   AF-A0A9N8PEZ4-F1
#
_cell.length_a   1.000
_cell.length_b   1.000
_cell.length_c   1.000
_cell.angle_alpha   90.00
_cell.angle_beta   90.00
_cell.angle_gamma   90.00
#
_symmetry.space_group_name_H-M   'P 1'
#
loop_
_entity.id
_entity.type
_entity.pdbx_description
1 polymer ?
#
loop_
_entity_poly.entity_id
_entity_poly.type
_entity_poly.pdbx_seq_one_letter_code
_entity_poly.pdbx_strand_id
1 'polypeptide(L)'
;MPSTTHSFGDVEYWDNRFTKEEQFDWLADFALLESWLKKAIAESSGHDDSPQILHIGCGSSALSTQLKKLVVSPRQIYNVDYSSVVIERNRQREVELLGPSSATEPSHWSTLDLLSASQILDFGSSGDRYDVIIDKSTSDAITCAEDVTIELPYQIGNICAAQFTSSTTIETVFPPDILAVHLAYLANPGCQWIVLSYSSSRFSHWSDEDNIEGLPHPRELWTIARHEKIEQPPNPEDTVHRPPVMHHLYVLRRTDLQLWRTV
;
A
#
# COMPACT_ATOMS: atom_id res chain seq x y z
N MET A 1 28.66 8.84 19.70
CA MET A 1 28.02 7.50 19.71
C MET A 1 27.14 7.44 18.48
N PRO A 2 27.34 6.55 17.49
CA PRO A 2 26.27 6.29 16.56
C PRO A 2 25.38 5.22 17.21
N SER A 3 24.29 5.65 17.85
CA SER A 3 23.16 4.74 17.98
C SER A 3 22.56 4.65 16.58
N THR A 4 22.75 3.52 15.89
CA THR A 4 22.00 3.23 14.68
C THR A 4 20.54 3.06 15.07
N THR A 5 19.82 4.17 15.18
CA THR A 5 18.37 4.16 15.22
C THR A 5 17.93 3.73 13.82
N HIS A 6 17.65 2.44 13.68
CA HIS A 6 17.13 1.89 12.43
C HIS A 6 15.79 2.58 12.12
N SER A 7 15.68 3.14 10.91
CA SER A 7 14.46 3.78 10.43
C SER A 7 13.46 2.71 9.99
N PHE A 8 12.16 2.95 10.19
CA PHE A 8 11.11 2.12 9.59
C PHE A 8 11.04 2.23 8.06
N GLY A 9 11.79 3.15 7.45
CA GLY A 9 11.98 3.20 6.00
C GLY A 9 13.03 2.21 5.47
N ASP A 10 13.87 1.63 6.33
CA ASP A 10 15.01 0.80 5.93
C ASP A 10 14.64 -0.67 5.76
N VAL A 11 14.84 -1.23 4.56
CA VAL A 11 14.55 -2.63 4.26
C VAL A 11 15.40 -3.61 5.09
N GLU A 12 16.64 -3.26 5.44
CA GLU A 12 17.52 -4.14 6.24
C GLU A 12 16.97 -4.34 7.65
N TYR A 13 16.36 -3.29 8.21
CA TYR A 13 15.65 -3.37 9.50
C TYR A 13 14.53 -4.40 9.43
N TRP A 14 13.69 -4.34 8.39
CA TRP A 14 12.55 -5.24 8.23
C TRP A 14 12.98 -6.67 7.90
N ASP A 15 13.95 -6.87 7.02
CA ASP A 15 14.50 -8.19 6.71
C ASP A 15 15.00 -8.86 8.01
N ASN A 16 15.82 -8.17 8.80
CA ASN A 16 16.30 -8.69 10.08
C ASN A 16 15.15 -8.95 11.07
N ARG A 17 14.13 -8.09 11.13
CA ARG A 17 12.95 -8.33 11.98
C ARG A 17 12.19 -9.58 11.54
N PHE A 18 11.92 -9.74 10.25
CA PHE A 18 11.13 -10.84 9.70
C PHE A 18 11.85 -12.19 9.74
N THR A 19 13.18 -12.22 9.92
CA THR A 19 13.88 -13.48 10.26
C THR A 19 13.46 -14.06 11.62
N LYS A 20 12.94 -13.22 12.54
CA LYS A 20 12.62 -13.60 13.93
C LYS A 20 11.13 -13.54 14.25
N GLU A 21 10.42 -12.58 13.67
CA GLU A 21 9.02 -12.31 14.00
C GLU A 21 8.08 -13.27 13.28
N GLU A 22 7.41 -14.19 13.99
CA GLU A 22 6.51 -15.14 13.35
C GLU A 22 5.28 -14.49 12.72
N GLN A 23 4.52 -13.71 13.51
CA GLN A 23 3.31 -13.01 13.09
C GLN A 23 3.11 -11.79 13.99
N PHE A 24 2.86 -10.63 13.40
CA PHE A 24 2.57 -9.39 14.14
C PHE A 24 1.60 -8.50 13.38
N ASP A 25 0.66 -7.90 14.12
CA ASP A 25 -0.32 -6.99 13.58
C ASP A 25 -0.11 -5.56 14.08
N TRP A 26 0.34 -4.68 13.18
CA TRP A 26 0.43 -3.25 13.46
C TRP A 26 -0.96 -2.62 13.63
N LEU A 27 -1.04 -1.66 14.57
CA LEU A 27 -2.21 -0.85 14.94
C LEU A 27 -3.39 -1.64 15.52
N ALA A 28 -4.02 -2.46 14.68
CA ALA A 28 -5.22 -3.20 15.05
C ALA A 28 -5.32 -4.53 14.32
N ASP A 29 -6.19 -5.37 14.85
CA ASP A 29 -6.57 -6.63 14.23
C ASP A 29 -7.46 -6.43 12.99
N PHE A 30 -7.66 -7.52 12.25
CA PHE A 30 -8.50 -7.55 11.07
C PHE A 30 -9.96 -7.18 11.34
N ALA A 31 -10.49 -7.43 12.55
CA ALA A 31 -11.90 -7.19 12.83
C ALA A 31 -12.25 -5.70 12.68
N LEU A 32 -11.29 -4.82 12.96
CA LEU A 32 -11.42 -3.39 12.72
C LEU A 32 -11.62 -3.04 11.23
N LEU A 33 -10.89 -3.70 10.33
CA LEU A 33 -10.92 -3.43 8.90
C LEU A 33 -11.99 -4.23 8.17
N GLU A 34 -12.46 -5.35 8.73
CA GLU A 34 -13.33 -6.30 8.05
C GLU A 34 -14.58 -5.66 7.43
N SER A 35 -15.30 -4.82 8.17
CA SER A 35 -16.51 -4.15 7.65
C SER A 35 -16.21 -3.20 6.49
N TRP A 36 -15.07 -2.53 6.54
CA TRP A 36 -14.61 -1.59 5.51
C TRP A 36 -14.20 -2.31 4.25
N LEU A 37 -13.43 -3.39 4.41
CA LEU A 37 -12.99 -4.23 3.31
C LEU A 37 -14.17 -4.93 2.63
N LYS A 38 -15.12 -5.49 3.40
CA LYS A 38 -16.35 -6.07 2.83
C LYS A 38 -17.14 -5.05 2.01
N LYS A 39 -17.27 -3.83 2.53
CA LYS A 39 -17.96 -2.74 1.82
C LYS A 39 -17.22 -2.36 0.55
N ALA A 40 -15.91 -2.14 0.63
CA ALA A 40 -15.08 -1.77 -0.51
C ALA A 40 -15.13 -2.82 -1.62
N ILE A 41 -14.94 -4.10 -1.26
CA ILE A 41 -15.02 -5.23 -2.18
C ILE A 41 -16.40 -5.27 -2.86
N ALA A 42 -17.48 -5.15 -2.10
CA ALA A 42 -18.84 -5.19 -2.65
C ALA A 42 -19.18 -3.98 -3.55
N GLU A 43 -18.68 -2.79 -3.24
CA GLU A 43 -18.86 -1.59 -4.06
C GLU A 43 -18.02 -1.63 -5.35
N SER A 44 -16.87 -2.30 -5.31
CA SER A 44 -15.98 -2.47 -6.46
C SER A 44 -16.49 -3.49 -7.48
N SER A 45 -17.38 -4.41 -7.09
CA SER A 45 -17.98 -5.44 -7.97
C SER A 45 -18.85 -4.89 -9.13
N GLY A 46 -18.94 -3.57 -9.30
CA GLY A 46 -19.62 -2.94 -10.43
C GLY A 46 -18.87 -3.05 -11.78
N HIS A 47 -17.59 -3.46 -11.78
CA HIS A 47 -16.76 -3.61 -12.99
C HIS A 47 -16.47 -5.08 -13.37
N ASP A 48 -16.46 -6.00 -12.40
CA ASP A 48 -16.26 -7.44 -12.56
C ASP A 48 -16.82 -8.17 -11.31
N ASP A 49 -17.25 -9.42 -11.46
CA ASP A 49 -17.76 -10.25 -10.34
C ASP A 49 -16.63 -10.63 -9.35
N SER A 50 -15.37 -10.35 -9.70
CA SER A 50 -14.17 -10.65 -8.91
C SER A 50 -13.19 -9.47 -8.79
N PRO A 51 -13.44 -8.49 -7.89
CA PRO A 51 -12.55 -7.35 -7.70
C PRO A 51 -11.14 -7.80 -7.28
N GLN A 52 -10.11 -7.17 -7.83
CA GLN A 52 -8.72 -7.44 -7.53
C GLN A 52 -8.25 -6.58 -6.35
N ILE A 53 -7.53 -7.22 -5.41
CA ILE A 53 -7.11 -6.62 -4.14
C ILE A 53 -5.59 -6.56 -4.08
N LEU A 54 -5.03 -5.37 -3.89
CA LEU A 54 -3.61 -5.18 -3.60
C LEU A 54 -3.41 -4.86 -2.13
N HIS A 55 -2.75 -5.75 -1.39
CA HIS A 55 -2.36 -5.54 0.00
C HIS A 55 -0.89 -5.14 0.05
N ILE A 56 -0.63 -3.86 0.27
CA ILE A 56 0.72 -3.29 0.27
C ILE A 56 1.36 -3.37 1.66
N GLY A 57 2.69 -3.53 1.68
CA GLY A 57 3.47 -3.71 2.90
C GLY A 57 2.87 -4.78 3.81
N CYS A 58 2.56 -5.94 3.23
CA CYS A 58 1.75 -6.96 3.91
C CYS A 58 2.40 -7.50 5.18
N GLY A 59 3.74 -7.43 5.27
CA GLY A 59 4.51 -7.86 6.42
C GLY A 59 4.18 -9.28 6.88
N SER A 60 4.27 -9.50 8.19
CA SER A 60 3.98 -10.77 8.86
C SER A 60 2.53 -10.90 9.35
N SER A 61 1.65 -9.96 8.96
CA SER A 61 0.29 -9.84 9.49
C SER A 61 -0.59 -11.04 9.11
N ALA A 62 -1.54 -11.38 10.00
CA ALA A 62 -2.59 -12.35 9.67
C ALA A 62 -3.61 -11.85 8.62
N LEU A 63 -3.59 -10.54 8.32
CA LEU A 63 -4.51 -9.87 7.42
C LEU A 63 -4.59 -10.55 6.05
N SER A 64 -3.44 -10.87 5.43
CA SER A 64 -3.39 -11.59 4.15
C SER A 64 -4.16 -12.91 4.17
N THR A 65 -4.08 -13.65 5.27
CA THR A 65 -4.81 -14.92 5.42
C THR A 65 -6.30 -14.68 5.67
N GLN A 66 -6.65 -13.66 6.43
CA GLN A 66 -8.04 -13.32 6.76
C GLN A 66 -8.79 -12.74 5.55
N LEU A 67 -8.10 -12.02 4.66
CA LEU A 67 -8.65 -11.50 3.41
C LEU A 67 -9.24 -12.58 2.51
N LYS A 68 -8.69 -13.80 2.53
CA LYS A 68 -9.22 -14.95 1.76
C LYS A 68 -10.68 -15.27 2.10
N LYS A 69 -11.17 -14.89 3.28
CA LYS A 69 -12.56 -15.07 3.70
C LYS A 69 -13.53 -14.07 3.05
N LEU A 70 -12.99 -13.02 2.43
CA LEU A 70 -13.75 -11.92 1.84
C LEU A 70 -13.84 -12.00 0.31
N VAL A 71 -13.11 -12.91 -0.32
CA VAL A 71 -13.02 -13.07 -1.78
C VAL A 71 -13.52 -14.44 -2.20
N VAL A 72 -13.90 -14.57 -3.47
CA VAL A 72 -14.35 -15.85 -4.05
C VAL A 72 -13.15 -16.77 -4.28
N SER A 73 -12.02 -16.21 -4.68
CA SER A 73 -10.77 -16.94 -4.94
C SER A 73 -9.57 -16.21 -4.34
N PRO A 74 -8.63 -16.91 -3.68
CA PRO A 74 -7.37 -16.31 -3.20
C PRO A 74 -6.55 -15.62 -4.30
N ARG A 75 -6.73 -16.02 -5.56
CA ARG A 75 -6.07 -15.37 -6.72
C ARG A 75 -6.45 -13.90 -6.91
N GLN A 76 -7.53 -13.43 -6.28
CA GLN A 76 -7.88 -12.01 -6.27
C GLN A 76 -6.95 -11.16 -5.39
N ILE A 77 -6.11 -11.80 -4.55
CA ILE A 77 -5.30 -11.11 -3.54
C ILE A 77 -3.85 -11.10 -3.98
N TYR A 78 -3.30 -9.90 -4.09
CA TYR A 78 -1.89 -9.62 -4.36
C TYR A 78 -1.27 -9.00 -3.13
N ASN A 79 -0.45 -9.78 -2.44
CA ASN A 79 0.30 -9.34 -1.27
C ASN A 79 1.69 -8.91 -1.71
N VAL A 80 2.08 -7.69 -1.34
CA VAL A 80 3.38 -7.14 -1.69
C VAL A 80 4.07 -6.52 -0.49
N ASP A 81 5.39 -6.65 -0.46
CA ASP A 81 6.27 -6.08 0.56
C ASP A 81 7.66 -5.94 -0.06
N TYR A 82 8.42 -4.91 0.31
CA TYR A 82 9.78 -4.77 -0.21
C TYR A 82 10.78 -5.76 0.43
N SER A 83 10.40 -6.40 1.54
CA SER A 83 11.19 -7.43 2.21
C SER A 83 10.95 -8.78 1.53
N SER A 84 11.96 -9.26 0.81
CA SER A 84 11.90 -10.60 0.21
C SER A 84 11.80 -11.71 1.25
N VAL A 85 12.33 -11.49 2.46
CA VAL A 85 12.30 -12.44 3.58
C VAL A 85 10.87 -12.77 3.98
N VAL A 86 10.02 -11.76 4.17
CA VAL A 86 8.64 -11.99 4.62
C VAL A 86 7.76 -12.55 3.51
N ILE A 87 7.98 -12.11 2.27
CA ILE A 87 7.27 -12.60 1.09
C ILE A 87 7.53 -14.09 0.88
N GLU A 88 8.80 -14.51 0.88
CA GLU A 88 9.13 -15.93 0.65
C GLU A 88 8.54 -16.82 1.75
N ARG A 89 8.67 -16.37 3.00
CA ARG A 89 8.16 -17.10 4.14
C ARG A 89 6.63 -17.25 4.10
N ASN A 90 5.91 -16.17 3.81
CA ASN A 90 4.44 -16.23 3.78
C ASN A 90 3.93 -17.06 2.61
N ARG A 91 4.60 -16.97 1.45
CA ARG A 91 4.35 -17.82 0.29
C ARG A 91 4.52 -19.30 0.65
N GLN A 92 5.64 -19.66 1.28
CA GLN A 92 5.90 -21.03 1.71
C GLN A 92 4.86 -21.52 2.73
N ARG A 93 4.54 -20.71 3.75
CA ARG A 93 3.52 -21.03 4.75
C ARG A 93 2.15 -21.26 4.13
N GLU A 94 1.74 -20.45 3.16
CA GLU A 94 0.46 -20.63 2.48
C GLU A 94 0.43 -21.96 1.69
N VAL A 95 1.50 -22.29 0.97
CA VAL A 95 1.62 -23.57 0.26
C VAL A 95 1.56 -24.75 1.23
N GLU A 96 2.25 -24.67 2.36
CA GLU A 96 2.22 -25.70 3.41
C GLU A 96 0.83 -25.89 4.01
N LEU A 97 0.10 -24.79 4.26
CA LEU A 97 -1.27 -24.81 4.80
C LEU A 97 -2.30 -25.37 3.81
N LEU A 98 -2.15 -25.08 2.51
CA LEU A 98 -3.00 -25.65 1.46
C LEU A 98 -2.72 -27.15 1.30
N GLY A 99 -1.45 -27.55 1.41
CA GLY A 99 -1.02 -28.94 1.24
C GLY A 99 -1.07 -29.40 -0.23
N PRO A 100 -0.39 -30.51 -0.55
CA PRO A 100 -0.16 -30.95 -1.93
C PRO A 100 -1.41 -31.44 -2.69
N SER A 101 -2.55 -31.56 -2.00
CA SER A 101 -3.81 -32.07 -2.58
C SER A 101 -4.93 -31.03 -2.57
N SER A 102 -4.65 -29.78 -2.19
CA SER A 102 -5.66 -28.72 -2.28
C SER A 102 -5.88 -28.32 -3.74
N ALA A 103 -7.15 -28.30 -4.14
CA ALA A 103 -7.59 -27.68 -5.39
C ALA A 103 -7.68 -26.14 -5.30
N THR A 104 -7.49 -25.58 -4.10
CA THR A 104 -7.48 -24.13 -3.87
C THR A 104 -6.10 -23.59 -4.22
N GLU A 105 -6.09 -22.66 -5.16
CA GLU A 105 -4.90 -21.93 -5.57
C GLU A 105 -4.46 -20.93 -4.48
N PRO A 106 -3.14 -20.67 -4.34
CA PRO A 106 -2.64 -19.69 -3.38
C PRO A 106 -2.93 -18.25 -3.83
N SER A 107 -2.73 -17.31 -2.90
CA SER A 107 -2.74 -15.88 -3.21
C SER A 107 -1.46 -15.50 -3.96
N HIS A 108 -1.43 -14.32 -4.58
CA HIS A 108 -0.20 -13.79 -5.16
C HIS A 108 0.67 -13.15 -4.08
N TRP A 109 1.97 -13.43 -4.14
CA TRP A 109 3.00 -12.89 -3.24
C TRP A 109 4.17 -12.38 -4.08
N SER A 110 4.58 -11.13 -3.88
CA SER A 110 5.68 -10.54 -4.67
C SER A 110 6.49 -9.56 -3.85
N THR A 111 7.81 -9.64 -3.98
CA THR A 111 8.70 -8.60 -3.49
C THR A 111 8.52 -7.37 -4.37
N LEU A 112 8.15 -6.23 -3.78
CA LEU A 112 7.92 -5.00 -4.52
C LEU A 112 8.28 -3.80 -3.67
N ASP A 113 9.27 -3.02 -4.12
CA ASP A 113 9.53 -1.69 -3.60
C ASP A 113 8.53 -0.69 -4.21
N LEU A 114 7.62 -0.19 -3.38
CA LEU A 114 6.58 0.74 -3.78
C LEU A 114 7.10 2.12 -4.17
N LEU A 115 8.37 2.44 -3.91
CA LEU A 115 9.03 3.68 -4.34
C LEU A 115 9.89 3.48 -5.58
N SER A 116 10.08 2.23 -6.04
CA SER A 116 10.86 1.90 -7.24
C SER A 116 9.99 1.95 -8.50
N ALA A 117 10.17 2.99 -9.31
CA ALA A 117 9.43 3.14 -10.57
C ALA A 117 9.60 1.94 -11.51
N SER A 118 10.81 1.39 -11.65
CA SER A 118 11.06 0.21 -12.50
C SER A 118 10.30 -1.01 -12.02
N GLN A 119 10.33 -1.31 -10.71
CA GLN A 119 9.58 -2.45 -10.18
C GLN A 119 8.07 -2.27 -10.32
N ILE A 120 7.54 -1.04 -10.16
CA ILE A 120 6.11 -0.75 -10.36
C ILE A 120 5.70 -0.92 -11.82
N LEU A 121 6.53 -0.47 -12.77
CA LEU A 121 6.29 -0.67 -14.19
C LEU A 121 6.28 -2.16 -14.55
N ASP A 122 7.28 -2.91 -14.08
CA ASP A 122 7.39 -4.35 -14.30
C ASP A 122 6.22 -5.10 -13.67
N PHE A 123 5.84 -4.77 -12.43
CA PHE A 123 4.71 -5.37 -11.73
C PHE A 123 3.37 -5.08 -12.42
N GLY A 124 3.18 -3.86 -12.93
CA GLY A 124 1.97 -3.47 -13.66
C GLY A 124 1.94 -3.91 -15.13
N SER A 125 3.00 -4.53 -15.64
CA SER A 125 3.13 -4.91 -17.06
C SER A 125 2.21 -6.06 -17.49
N SER A 126 1.69 -6.86 -16.54
CA SER A 126 0.70 -7.89 -16.83
C SER A 126 -0.65 -7.33 -17.30
N GLY A 127 -0.87 -6.03 -17.13
CA GLY A 127 -2.14 -5.36 -17.40
C GLY A 127 -3.11 -5.38 -16.21
N ASP A 128 -2.81 -6.15 -15.16
CA ASP A 128 -3.65 -6.21 -13.97
C ASP A 128 -3.72 -4.85 -13.27
N ARG A 129 -4.93 -4.49 -12.85
CA ARG A 129 -5.23 -3.29 -12.07
C ARG A 129 -6.13 -3.66 -10.91
N TYR A 130 -6.02 -2.88 -9.84
CA TYR A 130 -6.66 -3.20 -8.57
C TYR A 130 -7.86 -2.30 -8.29
N ASP A 131 -8.88 -2.89 -7.69
CA ASP A 131 -10.13 -2.20 -7.32
C ASP A 131 -10.17 -1.85 -5.83
N VAL A 132 -9.38 -2.55 -5.02
CA VAL A 132 -9.18 -2.26 -3.60
C VAL A 132 -7.70 -2.33 -3.28
N ILE A 133 -7.16 -1.27 -2.67
CA ILE A 133 -5.80 -1.24 -2.13
C ILE A 133 -5.89 -1.16 -0.61
N ILE A 134 -5.10 -1.98 0.09
CA ILE A 134 -5.08 -2.05 1.55
C ILE A 134 -3.70 -1.65 2.03
N ASP A 135 -3.66 -0.61 2.86
CA ASP A 135 -2.45 -0.10 3.51
C ASP A 135 -2.67 -0.14 5.03
N LYS A 136 -1.89 -0.95 5.72
CA LYS A 136 -1.90 -1.02 7.18
C LYS A 136 -0.54 -0.61 7.72
N SER A 137 -0.38 0.69 7.97
CA SER A 137 0.88 1.35 8.38
C SER A 137 2.04 1.26 7.39
N THR A 138 1.80 0.90 6.13
CA THR A 138 2.85 0.92 5.10
C THR A 138 3.22 2.36 4.75
N SER A 139 2.23 3.23 4.55
CA SER A 139 2.49 4.66 4.34
C SER A 139 3.09 5.35 5.58
N ASP A 140 2.85 4.80 6.78
CA ASP A 140 3.54 5.25 8.00
C ASP A 140 5.03 4.93 7.95
N ALA A 141 5.39 3.70 7.62
CA ALA A 141 6.77 3.27 7.47
C ALA A 141 7.50 4.05 6.36
N ILE A 142 6.83 4.27 5.22
CA ILE A 142 7.37 5.03 4.08
C ILE A 142 7.72 6.47 4.48
N THR A 143 6.98 7.11 5.40
CA THR A 143 7.37 8.46 5.86
C THR A 143 8.58 8.52 6.78
N CYS A 144 9.11 7.38 7.19
CA CYS A 144 10.40 7.34 7.88
C CYS A 144 11.58 7.20 6.92
N ALA A 145 11.32 6.98 5.62
CA ALA A 145 12.37 6.91 4.60
C ALA A 145 12.91 8.30 4.24
N GLU A 146 14.09 8.33 3.62
CA GLU A 146 14.63 9.55 3.00
C GLU A 146 13.79 9.94 1.77
N ASP A 147 13.84 11.22 1.42
CA ASP A 147 13.17 11.72 0.21
C ASP A 147 13.69 11.02 -1.06
N VAL A 148 12.79 10.79 -2.01
CA VAL A 148 13.10 10.06 -3.24
C VAL A 148 13.65 11.04 -4.27
N THR A 149 14.84 10.74 -4.80
CA THR A 149 15.41 11.51 -5.91
C THR A 149 14.81 11.03 -7.23
N ILE A 150 14.20 11.93 -7.99
CA ILE A 150 13.54 11.64 -9.26
C ILE A 150 13.97 12.59 -10.37
N GLU A 151 13.79 12.17 -11.62
CA GLU A 151 13.90 13.03 -12.79
C GLU A 151 12.52 13.58 -13.18
N LEU A 152 12.48 14.86 -13.57
CA LEU A 152 11.27 15.55 -14.02
C LEU A 152 11.32 15.87 -15.52
N PRO A 153 10.17 15.85 -16.23
CA PRO A 153 8.85 15.45 -15.73
C PRO A 153 8.82 13.97 -15.34
N TYR A 154 8.13 13.64 -14.24
CA TYR A 154 8.12 12.30 -13.68
C TYR A 154 7.31 11.36 -14.57
N GLN A 155 7.96 10.32 -15.08
CA GLN A 155 7.34 9.39 -16.01
C GLN A 155 7.05 8.07 -15.32
N ILE A 156 5.77 7.85 -15.01
CA ILE A 156 5.26 6.51 -14.75
C ILE A 156 4.24 6.15 -15.82
N GLY A 157 4.66 5.28 -16.74
CA GLY A 157 3.95 5.05 -18.00
C GLY A 157 4.29 6.08 -19.08
N ASN A 158 4.07 5.72 -20.34
CA ASN A 158 4.38 6.56 -21.50
C ASN A 158 3.40 7.76 -21.58
N ILE A 159 3.63 8.79 -20.77
CA ILE A 159 3.20 10.14 -21.15
C ILE A 159 3.98 10.44 -22.42
N CYS A 160 3.29 10.77 -23.53
CA CYS A 160 3.88 11.09 -24.82
C CYS A 160 5.24 11.79 -24.67
N ALA A 161 6.34 11.05 -24.87
CA ALA A 161 7.68 11.59 -25.04
C ALA A 161 7.74 12.71 -26.12
N ALA A 162 6.68 12.82 -26.92
CA ALA A 162 6.47 13.84 -27.92
C ALA A 162 6.06 15.24 -27.39
N GLN A 163 5.79 15.44 -26.08
CA GLN A 163 5.31 16.74 -25.58
C GLN A 163 6.28 17.52 -24.68
N PHE A 164 7.40 16.93 -24.25
CA PHE A 164 8.39 17.64 -23.44
C PHE A 164 9.71 17.76 -24.19
N THR A 165 9.95 18.95 -24.74
CA THR A 165 11.25 19.39 -25.28
C THR A 165 12.09 20.09 -24.21
N SER A 166 11.71 19.98 -22.93
CA SER A 166 12.35 20.68 -21.82
C SER A 166 13.56 19.91 -21.28
N SER A 167 14.49 20.64 -20.68
CA SER A 167 15.59 20.09 -19.90
C SER A 167 15.05 19.25 -18.74
N THR A 168 15.62 18.06 -18.54
CA THR A 168 15.36 17.24 -17.34
C THR A 168 15.94 17.93 -16.11
N THR A 169 15.17 17.99 -15.03
CA THR A 169 15.65 18.42 -13.71
C THR A 169 15.63 17.24 -12.74
N ILE A 170 16.47 17.31 -11.70
CA ILE A 170 16.50 16.32 -10.63
C ILE A 170 15.96 17.00 -9.38
N GLU A 171 14.96 16.39 -8.76
CA GLU A 171 14.33 16.89 -7.53
C GLU A 171 14.24 15.77 -6.49
N THR A 172 14.23 16.17 -5.21
CA THR A 172 13.95 15.27 -4.07
C THR A 172 12.51 15.46 -3.64
N VAL A 173 11.75 14.37 -3.60
CA VAL A 173 10.31 14.40 -3.38
C VAL A 173 9.93 13.56 -2.17
N PHE A 174 8.94 14.04 -1.43
CA PHE A 174 8.41 13.35 -0.27
C PHE A 174 7.86 11.96 -0.66
N PRO A 175 8.34 10.85 -0.04
CA PRO A 175 8.04 9.49 -0.51
C PRO A 175 6.54 9.13 -0.64
N PRO A 176 5.62 9.59 0.23
CA PRO A 176 4.18 9.36 0.06
C PRO A 176 3.59 9.90 -1.23
N ASP A 177 4.18 10.92 -1.85
CA ASP A 177 3.68 11.46 -3.11
C ASP A 177 4.02 10.51 -4.27
N ILE A 178 5.23 9.95 -4.25
CA ILE A 178 5.65 8.88 -5.15
C ILE A 178 4.78 7.63 -4.97
N LEU A 179 4.55 7.22 -3.72
CA LEU A 179 3.62 6.12 -3.40
C LEU A 179 2.24 6.37 -4.02
N ALA A 180 1.67 7.57 -3.86
CA ALA A 180 0.34 7.89 -4.38
C ALA A 180 0.29 7.83 -5.91
N VAL A 181 1.33 8.32 -6.60
CA VAL A 181 1.47 8.23 -8.06
C VAL A 181 1.59 6.77 -8.51
N HIS A 182 2.40 5.96 -7.82
CA HIS A 182 2.60 4.54 -8.14
C HIS A 182 1.33 3.71 -7.94
N LEU A 183 0.63 3.91 -6.82
CA LEU A 183 -0.64 3.26 -6.57
C LEU A 183 -1.71 3.71 -7.56
N ALA A 184 -1.71 4.98 -7.97
CA ALA A 184 -2.62 5.47 -8.99
C ALA A 184 -2.37 4.82 -10.36
N TYR A 185 -1.10 4.50 -10.64
CA TYR A 185 -0.71 3.72 -11.81
C TYR A 185 -1.17 2.27 -11.69
N LEU A 186 -1.20 1.67 -10.48
CA LEU A 186 -1.68 0.31 -10.20
C LEU A 186 -3.21 0.15 -10.13
N ALA A 187 -3.95 1.22 -9.88
CA ALA A 187 -5.38 1.19 -9.63
C ALA A 187 -6.26 1.36 -10.87
N ASN A 188 -7.46 0.78 -10.84
CA ASN A 188 -8.56 1.16 -11.73
C ASN A 188 -9.19 2.50 -11.28
N PRO A 189 -9.74 3.32 -12.18
CA PRO A 189 -10.63 4.42 -11.80
C PRO A 189 -11.72 3.95 -10.84
N GLY A 190 -11.98 4.72 -9.78
CA GLY A 190 -12.93 4.35 -8.73
C GLY A 190 -12.40 3.37 -7.68
N CYS A 191 -11.20 2.80 -7.83
CA CYS A 191 -10.54 1.97 -6.83
C CYS A 191 -10.52 2.65 -5.45
N GLN A 192 -10.76 1.86 -4.40
CA GLN A 192 -10.70 2.33 -3.02
C GLN A 192 -9.37 1.97 -2.37
N TRP A 193 -8.61 2.98 -1.94
CA TRP A 193 -7.41 2.80 -1.13
C TRP A 193 -7.78 2.99 0.34
N ILE A 194 -7.84 1.88 1.06
CA ILE A 194 -8.17 1.78 2.49
C ILE A 194 -6.89 1.83 3.30
N VAL A 195 -6.73 2.88 4.11
CA VAL A 195 -5.52 3.14 4.87
C VAL A 195 -5.83 3.13 6.35
N LEU A 196 -5.15 2.29 7.12
CA LEU A 196 -5.10 2.38 8.58
C LEU A 196 -3.73 2.92 8.98
N SER A 197 -3.71 4.14 9.51
CA SER A 197 -2.50 4.89 9.83
C SER A 197 -2.50 5.35 11.28
N TYR A 198 -1.32 5.53 11.87
CA TYR A 198 -1.18 6.20 13.16
C TYR A 198 -1.40 7.73 13.05
N SER A 199 -1.28 8.31 11.85
CA SER A 199 -1.28 9.75 11.65
C SER A 199 -2.65 10.31 11.28
N SER A 200 -3.11 11.29 12.08
CA SER A 200 -4.30 12.10 11.79
C SER A 200 -4.13 13.06 10.61
N SER A 201 -2.89 13.21 10.13
CA SER A 201 -2.49 14.15 9.09
C SER A 201 -1.72 13.45 7.96
N ARG A 202 -1.93 12.13 7.79
CA ARG A 202 -1.22 11.29 6.81
C ARG A 202 -1.21 11.88 5.38
N PHE A 203 -2.31 12.53 5.01
CA PHE A 203 -2.50 13.13 3.69
C PHE A 203 -2.76 14.64 3.75
N SER A 204 -2.44 15.31 4.87
CA SER A 204 -2.72 16.73 5.01
C SER A 204 -1.89 17.59 4.06
N HIS A 205 -0.66 17.16 3.74
CA HIS A 205 0.24 17.91 2.85
C HIS A 205 -0.28 18.00 1.41
N TRP A 206 -1.27 17.18 1.02
CA TRP A 206 -1.91 17.29 -0.29
C TRP A 206 -2.74 18.57 -0.47
N SER A 207 -3.04 19.29 0.62
CA SER A 207 -3.68 20.61 0.53
C SER A 207 -2.69 21.76 0.31
N ASP A 208 -1.40 21.50 0.39
CA ASP A 208 -0.38 22.53 0.25
C ASP A 208 -0.32 23.04 -1.21
N GLU A 209 0.08 24.29 -1.40
CA GLU A 209 0.18 24.91 -2.74
C GLU A 209 1.47 24.52 -3.48
N ASP A 210 2.36 23.77 -2.82
CA ASP A 210 3.66 23.34 -3.36
C ASP A 210 3.46 22.27 -4.43
N ASN A 211 3.29 22.74 -5.68
CA ASN A 211 3.21 21.88 -6.85
C ASN A 211 4.57 21.80 -7.54
N ILE A 212 5.13 20.59 -7.60
CA ILE A 212 6.37 20.33 -8.33
C ILE A 212 6.02 20.17 -9.81
N GLU A 213 6.44 21.13 -10.65
CA GLU A 213 6.15 21.10 -12.08
C GLU A 213 6.68 19.81 -12.72
N GLY A 214 5.80 19.07 -13.40
CA GLY A 214 6.15 17.81 -14.05
C GLY A 214 5.96 16.57 -13.18
N LEU A 215 5.59 16.69 -11.91
CA LEU A 215 5.15 15.57 -11.07
C LEU A 215 3.62 15.59 -10.95
N PRO A 216 2.90 14.51 -11.27
CA PRO A 216 1.46 14.43 -11.01
C PRO A 216 1.14 14.62 -9.53
N HIS A 217 0.34 15.64 -9.21
CA HIS A 217 0.01 15.94 -7.82
C HIS A 217 -0.98 14.89 -7.27
N PRO A 218 -0.74 14.29 -6.08
CA PRO A 218 -1.58 13.21 -5.55
C PRO A 218 -3.09 13.51 -5.50
N ARG A 219 -3.49 14.74 -5.15
CA ARG A 219 -4.89 15.21 -5.15
C ARG A 219 -5.62 15.11 -6.50
N GLU A 220 -4.88 15.11 -7.61
CA GLU A 220 -5.46 14.93 -8.95
C GLU A 220 -5.77 13.46 -9.23
N LEU A 221 -5.07 12.56 -8.55
CA LEU A 221 -5.16 11.11 -8.71
C LEU A 221 -6.10 10.47 -7.69
N TRP A 222 -6.19 11.03 -6.49
CA TRP A 222 -6.94 10.48 -5.36
C TRP A 222 -7.80 11.54 -4.67
N THR A 223 -9.03 11.18 -4.32
CA THR A 223 -9.92 11.97 -3.47
C THR A 223 -10.10 11.29 -2.12
N ILE A 224 -9.92 12.01 -1.01
CA ILE A 224 -10.23 11.50 0.33
C ILE A 224 -11.76 11.46 0.50
N ALA A 225 -12.35 10.27 0.41
CA ALA A 225 -13.79 10.07 0.54
C ALA A 225 -14.23 9.96 2.00
N ARG A 226 -13.35 9.49 2.90
CA ARG A 226 -13.63 9.38 4.33
C ARG A 226 -12.36 9.45 5.18
N HIS A 227 -12.49 10.00 6.38
CA HIS A 227 -11.50 9.97 7.45
C HIS A 227 -12.20 9.71 8.78
N GLU A 228 -11.83 8.63 9.47
CA GLU A 228 -12.37 8.30 10.78
C GLU A 228 -11.26 8.14 11.82
N LYS A 229 -11.58 8.52 13.06
CA LYS A 229 -10.74 8.25 14.21
C LYS A 229 -11.23 6.98 14.88
N ILE A 230 -10.30 6.08 15.15
CA ILE A 230 -10.56 4.79 15.77
C ILE A 230 -9.77 4.76 17.07
N GLU A 231 -10.47 4.56 18.18
CA GLU A 231 -9.83 4.39 19.49
C GLU A 231 -9.38 2.94 19.64
N GLN A 232 -8.10 2.74 19.98
CA GLN A 232 -7.58 1.43 20.32
C GLN A 232 -8.19 0.98 21.66
N PRO A 233 -8.71 -0.25 21.77
CA PRO A 233 -9.18 -0.77 23.05
C PRO A 233 -8.06 -0.69 24.09
N PRO A 234 -8.35 -0.27 25.33
CA PRO A 234 -7.34 -0.20 26.37
C PRO A 234 -6.79 -1.61 26.66
N ASN A 235 -5.47 -1.71 26.86
CA ASN A 235 -4.87 -2.95 27.33
C ASN A 235 -5.37 -3.24 28.76
N PRO A 236 -6.04 -4.38 29.03
CA PRO A 236 -6.54 -4.73 30.36
C PRO A 236 -5.46 -4.77 31.45
N GLU A 237 -4.20 -4.98 31.05
CA GLU A 237 -3.04 -5.03 31.95
C GLU A 237 -2.38 -3.66 32.17
N ASP A 238 -2.79 -2.62 31.43
CA ASP A 238 -2.23 -1.27 31.62
C ASP A 238 -2.82 -0.64 32.88
N THR A 239 -1.97 -0.51 33.90
CA THR A 239 -2.31 0.09 35.20
C THR A 239 -2.10 1.59 35.22
N VAL A 240 -1.63 2.17 34.11
CA VAL A 240 -1.36 3.60 33.97
C VAL A 240 -2.47 4.25 33.14
N HIS A 241 -3.06 5.34 33.64
CA HIS A 241 -4.05 6.13 32.90
C HIS A 241 -3.38 6.94 31.77
N ARG A 242 -3.05 6.27 30.67
CA ARG A 242 -2.54 6.91 29.45
C ARG A 242 -3.71 7.49 28.64
N PRO A 243 -3.50 8.60 27.89
CA PRO A 243 -4.45 9.02 26.88
C PRO A 243 -4.72 7.87 25.90
N PRO A 244 -5.96 7.76 25.38
CA PRO A 244 -6.30 6.72 24.42
C PRO A 244 -5.43 6.85 23.16
N VAL A 245 -4.93 5.70 22.70
CA VAL A 245 -4.22 5.64 21.43
C VAL A 245 -5.25 5.69 20.31
N MET A 246 -5.10 6.65 19.41
CA MET A 246 -5.97 6.82 18.27
C MET A 246 -5.28 6.32 17.01
N HIS A 247 -6.01 5.58 16.20
CA HIS A 247 -5.67 5.23 14.83
C HIS A 247 -6.61 5.97 13.88
N HIS A 248 -6.18 6.12 12.64
CA HIS A 248 -6.88 6.88 11.63
C HIS A 248 -7.14 6.01 10.42
N LEU A 249 -8.42 5.83 10.11
CA LEU A 249 -8.86 5.15 8.90
C LEU A 249 -9.14 6.20 7.83
N TYR A 250 -8.49 6.06 6.67
CA TYR A 250 -8.82 6.81 5.47
C TYR A 250 -9.39 5.89 4.41
N VAL A 251 -10.36 6.40 3.67
CA VAL A 251 -10.82 5.80 2.42
C VAL A 251 -10.58 6.82 1.33
N LEU A 252 -9.62 6.54 0.46
CA LEU A 252 -9.34 7.35 -0.72
C LEU A 252 -9.95 6.67 -1.95
N ARG A 253 -10.38 7.46 -2.92
CA ARG A 253 -10.96 6.98 -4.17
C ARG A 253 -10.16 7.46 -5.36
N ARG A 254 -9.80 6.54 -6.25
CA ARG A 254 -9.09 6.83 -7.49
C ARG A 254 -9.97 7.66 -8.42
N THR A 255 -9.44 8.77 -8.92
CA THR A 255 -10.09 9.62 -9.92
C THR A 255 -10.06 9.00 -11.32
N ASP A 256 -10.77 9.60 -12.27
CA ASP A 256 -10.78 9.16 -13.67
C ASP A 256 -9.55 9.61 -14.49
N LEU A 257 -8.65 10.39 -13.88
CA LEU A 257 -7.43 10.88 -14.55
C LEU A 257 -6.53 9.71 -14.91
N GLN A 258 -6.34 9.44 -16.20
CA GLN A 258 -5.62 8.26 -16.68
C GLN A 258 -4.10 8.42 -16.56
N LEU A 259 -3.42 7.36 -16.10
CA LEU A 259 -1.98 7.17 -16.22
C LEU A 259 -1.75 6.03 -17.22
N TRP A 260 -1.23 6.37 -18.41
CA TRP A 260 -1.18 5.46 -19.56
C TRP A 260 -0.21 4.29 -19.33
N ARG A 261 -0.67 3.08 -19.66
CA ARG A 261 0.16 1.86 -19.75
C ARG A 261 0.25 1.44 -21.21
N THR A 262 1.43 1.10 -21.70
CA THR A 262 1.55 0.37 -22.96
C THR A 262 1.04 -1.05 -22.72
N VAL A 263 0.00 -1.44 -23.46
CA VAL A 263 -0.50 -2.83 -23.51
C VAL A 263 0.40 -3.65 -24.42
#